data_AF-A0A5C1Y7Q3-F1
#
_entry.id   AF-A0A5C1Y7Q3-F1
#
_cell.length_a   1.000
_cell.length_b   1.000
_cell.length_c   1.000
_cell.angle_alpha   90.00
_cell.angle_beta   90.00
_cell.angle_gamma   90.00
#
_symmetry.space_group_name_H-M   'P 1'
#
loop_
_entity.id
_entity.type
_entity.pdbx_description
1 polymer ?
#
loop_
_entity_poly.entity_id
_entity_poly.type
_entity_poly.pdbx_seq_one_letter_code
_entity_poly.pdbx_strand_id
1 'polypeptide(L)'
;MDAIRRRLAALNDEGMGLIEVMVAMFLLAIIALSLLPLLITGLKQAVENTTIAAATQLANDRIRVAQAASPDCADVTAAVNGTFETTDKRGVPLQAVTTVVGVCPAPGSADTLNVTTVVTRTDTNARLASATTLVLVTQAVTP
;
A
#
# COMPACT_ATOMS: atom_id res chain seq x y z
N MET A 1 -33.96 -16.63 61.28
CA MET A 1 -32.94 -16.49 60.21
C MET A 1 -33.40 -15.63 59.02
N ASP A 2 -34.70 -15.53 58.72
CA ASP A 2 -35.20 -14.71 57.60
C ASP A 2 -35.12 -13.19 57.77
N ALA A 3 -35.23 -12.69 59.00
CA ALA A 3 -35.13 -11.25 59.27
C ALA A 3 -33.73 -10.66 58.96
N ILE A 4 -32.68 -11.48 59.11
CA ILE A 4 -31.30 -11.10 58.80
C ILE A 4 -31.08 -11.07 57.28
N ARG A 5 -31.66 -12.04 56.54
CA ARG A 5 -31.59 -12.08 55.06
C ARG A 5 -32.31 -10.90 54.41
N ARG A 6 -33.45 -10.45 54.95
CA ARG A 6 -34.17 -9.28 54.43
C ARG A 6 -33.42 -7.96 54.64
N ARG A 7 -32.70 -7.80 55.76
CA ARG A 7 -31.86 -6.61 55.99
C ARG A 7 -30.62 -6.58 55.11
N LEU A 8 -30.00 -7.73 54.85
CA LEU A 8 -28.90 -7.85 53.89
C LEU A 8 -29.32 -7.54 52.45
N ALA A 9 -30.53 -7.95 52.05
CA ALA A 9 -31.08 -7.59 50.74
C ALA A 9 -31.36 -6.09 50.60
N ALA A 10 -31.87 -5.43 51.65
CA ALA A 10 -32.14 -3.99 51.63
C ALA A 10 -30.87 -3.11 51.67
N LEU A 11 -29.77 -3.60 52.24
CA LEU A 11 -28.46 -2.94 52.19
C LEU A 11 -27.80 -3.04 50.81
N ASN A 12 -28.16 -4.05 50.02
CA ASN A 12 -27.69 -4.21 48.64
C ASN A 12 -28.56 -3.49 47.60
N ASP A 13 -29.60 -2.78 48.04
CA ASP A 13 -30.53 -2.03 47.19
C ASP A 13 -30.29 -0.51 47.29
N GLU A 14 -29.09 -0.11 47.72
CA GLU A 14 -28.60 1.27 47.56
C GLU A 14 -28.28 1.49 46.08
N GLY A 15 -29.24 2.06 45.33
CA GLY A 15 -29.08 2.37 43.90
C GLY A 15 -27.86 3.26 43.61
N MET A 16 -27.31 3.17 42.39
CA MET A 16 -26.18 4.00 41.95
C MET A 16 -26.44 5.48 42.25
N GLY A 17 -25.54 6.10 43.01
CA GLY A 17 -25.63 7.52 43.33
C GLY A 17 -25.42 8.38 42.08
N LEU A 18 -26.06 9.56 42.02
CA LEU A 18 -25.85 10.51 40.91
C LEU A 18 -24.36 10.83 40.68
N ILE A 19 -23.57 10.89 41.76
CA ILE A 19 -22.12 11.11 41.68
C ILE A 19 -21.38 9.96 41.02
N GLU A 20 -21.82 8.71 41.22
CA GLU A 20 -21.22 7.53 40.62
C GLU A 20 -21.44 7.52 39.10
N VAL A 21 -22.65 7.87 38.66
CA VAL A 21 -22.97 8.03 37.23
C VAL A 21 -22.12 9.12 36.59
N MET A 22 -21.94 10.26 37.28
CA MET A 22 -21.09 11.35 36.80
C MET A 22 -19.63 10.90 36.67
N VAL A 23 -19.11 10.17 37.66
CA VAL A 23 -17.74 9.62 37.63
C VAL A 23 -17.60 8.59 36.52
N ALA A 24 -18.58 7.69 36.33
CA ALA A 24 -18.57 6.69 35.27
C ALA A 24 -18.55 7.34 33.87
N MET A 25 -19.36 8.38 33.65
CA MET A 25 -19.34 9.15 32.40
C MET A 25 -18.02 9.90 32.20
N PHE A 26 -17.43 10.44 33.27
CA PHE A 26 -16.14 11.11 33.20
C PHE A 26 -14.99 10.13 32.87
N LEU A 27 -14.96 8.97 33.52
CA LEU A 27 -14.01 7.90 33.22
C LEU A 27 -14.19 7.39 31.78
N LEU A 28 -15.43 7.21 31.33
CA LEU A 28 -15.72 6.84 29.94
C LEU A 28 -15.22 7.89 28.95
N ALA A 29 -15.41 9.18 29.23
CA ALA A 29 -14.92 10.27 28.39
C ALA A 29 -13.38 10.29 28.31
N ILE A 30 -12.69 10.09 29.44
CA ILE A 30 -11.22 10.00 29.47
C ILE A 30 -10.73 8.81 28.64
N ILE A 31 -11.37 7.65 28.76
CA ILE A 31 -11.03 6.46 27.97
C ILE A 31 -11.28 6.70 26.48
N ALA A 32 -12.41 7.31 26.11
CA ALA A 32 -12.69 7.63 24.71
C ALA A 32 -11.64 8.58 24.11
N LEU A 33 -11.26 9.62 24.86
CA LEU A 33 -10.22 10.56 24.43
C LEU A 33 -8.82 9.93 24.36
N SER A 34 -8.51 8.97 25.22
CA SER A 34 -7.21 8.28 25.21
C SER A 34 -7.02 7.38 23.98
N LEU A 35 -8.11 6.96 23.33
CA LEU A 35 -8.06 6.14 22.11
C LEU A 35 -7.93 6.95 20.81
N LEU A 36 -8.15 8.27 20.84
CA LEU A 36 -8.04 9.12 19.65
C LEU A 36 -6.66 9.04 18.96
N PRO A 37 -5.51 9.09 19.67
CA PRO A 37 -4.20 9.00 19.03
C PRO A 37 -3.98 7.66 18.31
N LEU A 38 -4.53 6.58 18.87
CA LEU A 38 -4.45 5.25 18.27
C LEU A 38 -5.23 5.21 16.95
N LEU A 39 -6.43 5.81 16.91
CA LEU A 39 -7.24 5.89 15.70
C LEU A 39 -6.56 6.72 14.61
N ILE A 40 -5.96 7.87 14.96
CA ILE A 40 -5.20 8.69 14.01
C ILE A 40 -4.02 7.91 13.43
N THR A 41 -3.29 7.19 14.28
CA THR A 41 -2.13 6.38 13.86
C THR A 41 -2.57 5.25 12.92
N GLY A 42 -3.65 4.55 13.25
CA GLY A 42 -4.21 3.50 12.40
C GLY A 42 -4.65 4.01 11.03
N LEU A 43 -5.32 5.17 10.98
CA LEU A 43 -5.73 5.78 9.71
C LEU A 43 -4.54 6.21 8.86
N LYS A 44 -3.52 6.85 9.45
CA LYS A 44 -2.29 7.22 8.73
C LYS A 44 -1.62 6.00 8.10
N GLN A 45 -1.52 4.92 8.87
CA GLN A 45 -0.91 3.68 8.38
C GLN A 45 -1.74 3.01 7.27
N ALA A 46 -3.07 3.09 7.35
CA ALA A 46 -3.94 2.63 6.27
C ALA A 46 -3.70 3.41 4.98
N VAL A 47 -3.59 4.74 5.04
CA VAL A 47 -3.32 5.58 3.85
C VAL A 47 -1.97 5.26 3.22
N GLU A 48 -0.90 5.15 4.01
CA GLU A 48 0.43 4.77 3.53
C GLU A 48 0.41 3.39 2.85
N ASN A 49 -0.21 2.39 3.49
CA ASN A 49 -0.33 1.06 2.91
C ASN A 49 -1.11 1.05 1.58
N THR A 50 -2.17 1.84 1.47
CA THR A 50 -2.92 1.93 0.20
C THR A 50 -2.10 2.58 -0.91
N THR A 51 -1.23 3.53 -0.58
CA THR A 51 -0.32 4.19 -1.54
C THR A 51 0.76 3.22 -2.00
N ILE A 52 1.35 2.45 -1.07
CA ILE A 52 2.34 1.40 -1.39
C ILE A 52 1.71 0.31 -2.27
N ALA A 53 0.47 -0.09 -1.98
CA ALA A 53 -0.25 -1.04 -2.81
C ALA A 53 -0.48 -0.51 -4.24
N ALA A 54 -0.88 0.76 -4.39
CA ALA A 54 -1.02 1.40 -5.70
C ALA A 54 0.32 1.48 -6.44
N ALA A 55 1.41 1.84 -5.76
CA ALA A 55 2.76 1.85 -6.34
C ALA A 55 3.21 0.45 -6.81
N THR A 56 2.87 -0.59 -6.04
CA THR A 56 3.18 -1.98 -6.39
C THR A 56 2.36 -2.46 -7.59
N GLN A 57 1.08 -2.10 -7.66
CA GLN A 57 0.23 -2.37 -8.83
C GLN A 57 0.81 -1.69 -10.07
N LEU A 58 1.18 -0.42 -9.98
CA LEU A 58 1.81 0.31 -11.07
C LEU A 58 3.12 -0.34 -11.53
N ALA A 59 4.00 -0.74 -10.59
CA ALA A 59 5.23 -1.44 -10.92
C ALA A 59 4.96 -2.75 -11.67
N ASN A 60 3.99 -3.53 -11.21
CA ASN A 60 3.59 -4.79 -11.84
C ASN A 60 2.95 -4.57 -13.22
N ASP A 61 2.15 -3.52 -13.40
CA ASP A 61 1.53 -3.19 -14.69
C ASP A 61 2.61 -2.87 -15.73
N ARG A 62 3.65 -2.11 -15.36
CA ARG A 62 4.78 -1.83 -16.26
C ARG A 62 5.58 -3.09 -16.59
N ILE A 63 5.75 -4.00 -15.64
CA ILE A 63 6.37 -5.31 -15.91
C ILE A 63 5.50 -6.16 -16.84
N ARG A 64 4.18 -6.12 -16.71
CA ARG A 64 3.27 -6.81 -17.64
C ARG A 64 3.35 -6.24 -19.05
N VAL A 65 3.48 -4.92 -19.20
CA VAL A 65 3.74 -4.30 -20.52
C VAL A 65 5.04 -4.84 -21.12
N ALA A 66 6.10 -4.98 -20.32
CA ALA A 66 7.36 -5.57 -20.78
C ALA A 66 7.21 -7.01 -21.27
N GLN A 67 6.43 -7.83 -20.54
CA GLN A 67 6.21 -9.23 -20.88
C GLN A 67 5.23 -9.43 -22.05
N ALA A 68 4.33 -8.47 -22.27
CA ALA A 68 3.36 -8.50 -23.36
C ALA A 68 3.88 -7.87 -24.67
N ALA A 69 5.06 -7.25 -24.63
CA ALA A 69 5.73 -6.73 -25.81
C ALA A 69 6.08 -7.87 -26.78
N SER A 70 6.26 -7.54 -28.07
CA SER A 70 6.71 -8.52 -29.06
C SER A 70 8.08 -9.09 -28.64
N PRO A 71 8.48 -10.28 -29.12
CA PRO A 71 9.79 -10.83 -28.85
C PRO A 71 10.93 -10.01 -29.49
N ASP A 72 10.61 -9.00 -30.31
CA ASP A 72 11.61 -8.15 -30.95
C ASP A 72 12.25 -7.20 -29.95
N CYS A 73 13.58 -7.27 -29.80
CA CYS A 73 14.30 -6.50 -28.79
C CYS A 73 14.07 -4.97 -28.87
N ALA A 74 13.92 -4.42 -30.08
CA ALA A 74 13.63 -3.00 -30.30
C ALA A 74 12.25 -2.61 -29.77
N ASP A 75 11.25 -3.47 -29.96
CA ASP A 75 9.88 -3.24 -29.51
C ASP A 75 9.77 -3.33 -27.99
N VAL A 76 10.44 -4.30 -27.37
CA VAL A 76 10.51 -4.39 -25.89
C VAL A 76 11.12 -3.12 -25.33
N THR A 77 12.26 -2.68 -25.87
CA THR A 77 12.95 -1.47 -25.40
C THR A 77 12.08 -0.23 -25.60
N ALA A 78 11.42 -0.09 -26.75
CA ALA A 78 10.54 1.03 -27.03
C ALA A 78 9.27 1.04 -26.17
N ALA A 79 8.68 -0.11 -25.88
CA ALA A 79 7.44 -0.22 -25.11
C ALA A 79 7.63 0.13 -23.63
N VAL A 80 8.81 -0.17 -23.07
CA VAL A 80 9.04 -0.08 -21.63
C VAL A 80 9.90 1.11 -21.24
N ASN A 81 10.82 1.55 -22.10
CA ASN A 81 11.77 2.59 -21.73
C ASN A 81 11.06 3.94 -21.55
N GLY A 82 11.39 4.62 -20.45
CA GLY A 82 10.89 5.94 -20.15
C GLY A 82 10.25 6.06 -18.78
N THR A 83 9.50 7.14 -18.63
CA THR A 83 8.89 7.58 -17.38
C THR A 83 7.38 7.65 -17.56
N PHE A 84 6.64 7.09 -16.60
CA PHE A 84 5.19 7.09 -16.59
C PHE A 84 4.68 7.73 -15.30
N GLU A 85 3.94 8.82 -15.43
CA GLU A 85 3.35 9.54 -14.31
C GLU A 85 1.89 9.13 -14.13
N THR A 86 1.47 8.98 -12.88
CA THR A 86 0.06 8.80 -12.51
C THR A 86 -0.21 9.39 -11.14
N THR A 87 -1.46 9.40 -10.72
CA THR A 87 -1.86 9.87 -9.40
C THR A 87 -2.79 8.83 -8.78
N ASP A 88 -2.50 8.43 -7.54
CA ASP A 88 -3.40 7.54 -6.81
C ASP A 88 -4.72 8.27 -6.48
N LYS A 89 -5.78 7.53 -6.17
CA LYS A 89 -7.13 8.01 -5.79
C LYS A 89 -7.14 8.98 -4.61
N ARG A 90 -6.03 9.11 -3.88
CA ARG A 90 -5.85 10.02 -2.74
C ARG A 90 -5.08 11.30 -3.12
N GLY A 91 -4.76 11.49 -4.40
CA GLY A 91 -4.02 12.66 -4.89
C GLY A 91 -2.50 12.55 -4.75
N VAL A 92 -1.97 11.37 -4.44
CA VAL A 92 -0.52 11.15 -4.32
C VAL A 92 0.10 10.97 -5.71
N PRO A 93 1.04 11.82 -6.14
CA PRO A 93 1.65 11.72 -7.45
C PRO A 93 2.74 10.63 -7.45
N LEU A 94 2.65 9.71 -8.41
CA LEU A 94 3.52 8.56 -8.57
C LEU A 94 4.19 8.60 -9.94
N GLN A 95 5.49 8.36 -9.95
CA GLN A 95 6.32 8.23 -11.14
C GLN A 95 6.86 6.80 -11.21
N ALA A 96 6.64 6.12 -12.33
CA ALA A 96 7.28 4.85 -12.65
C ALA A 96 8.39 5.09 -13.68
N VAL A 97 9.63 4.77 -13.31
CA VAL A 97 10.78 4.76 -14.23
C VAL A 97 11.15 3.32 -14.52
N THR A 98 11.14 2.95 -15.80
CA THR A 98 11.51 1.60 -16.22
C THR A 98 12.85 1.65 -16.96
N THR A 99 13.79 0.82 -16.52
CA THR A 99 15.12 0.66 -17.12
C THR A 99 15.29 -0.74 -17.68
N VAL A 100 15.96 -0.83 -18.83
CA VAL A 100 16.31 -2.08 -19.49
C VAL A 100 17.82 -2.26 -19.41
N VAL A 101 18.26 -3.40 -18.91
CA VAL A 101 19.67 -3.78 -18.81
C VAL A 101 19.89 -5.04 -19.64
N GLY A 102 20.79 -4.96 -20.60
CA GLY A 102 21.08 -6.02 -21.54
C GLY A 102 21.39 -5.44 -22.91
N VAL A 103 21.84 -6.29 -23.82
CA VAL A 103 22.06 -5.92 -25.22
C VAL A 103 21.13 -6.75 -26.09
N CYS A 104 20.67 -6.18 -27.20
CA CYS A 104 19.91 -6.96 -28.16
C CYS A 104 20.81 -8.05 -28.77
N PRO A 105 20.30 -9.29 -28.93
CA PRO A 105 21.06 -10.38 -29.52
C PRO A 105 21.43 -10.10 -30.98
N ALA A 106 22.31 -10.94 -31.55
CA ALA A 106 22.61 -10.94 -32.97
C ALA A 106 21.50 -11.63 -33.78
N PRO A 107 21.42 -11.41 -35.11
CA PRO A 107 20.43 -12.10 -35.94
C PRO A 107 20.56 -13.63 -35.80
N GLY A 108 19.43 -14.30 -35.57
CA GLY A 108 19.38 -15.76 -35.38
C GLY A 108 19.72 -16.25 -33.97
N SER A 109 19.93 -15.35 -32.99
CA SER A 109 20.05 -15.72 -31.58
C SER A 109 18.97 -15.09 -30.71
N ALA A 110 18.79 -15.67 -29.52
CA ALA A 110 17.89 -15.19 -28.48
C ALA A 110 18.71 -14.90 -27.22
N ASP A 111 18.33 -13.85 -26.50
CA ASP A 111 18.93 -13.49 -25.20
C ASP A 111 17.86 -12.91 -24.28
N THR A 112 18.19 -12.69 -23.02
CA THR A 112 17.27 -12.15 -22.01
C THR A 112 17.65 -10.74 -21.59
N LEU A 113 16.66 -9.85 -21.56
CA LEU A 113 16.81 -8.50 -21.03
C LEU A 113 16.27 -8.43 -19.61
N ASN A 114 17.02 -7.77 -18.72
CA ASN A 114 16.54 -7.42 -17.40
C ASN A 114 15.76 -6.10 -17.47
N VAL A 115 14.46 -6.16 -17.18
CA VAL A 115 13.59 -4.98 -17.14
C VAL A 115 13.27 -4.69 -15.68
N THR A 116 13.68 -3.52 -15.20
CA THR A 116 13.41 -3.07 -13.83
C THR A 116 12.54 -1.82 -13.84
N THR A 117 11.39 -1.87 -13.17
CA THR A 117 10.55 -0.70 -12.95
C THR A 117 10.62 -0.27 -11.49
N VAL A 118 10.80 1.02 -11.28
CA VAL A 118 10.88 1.66 -9.98
C VAL A 118 9.78 2.69 -9.89
N VAL A 119 9.01 2.64 -8.81
CA VAL A 119 7.97 3.63 -8.53
C VAL A 119 8.38 4.54 -7.39
N THR A 120 8.42 5.84 -7.67
CA THR A 120 8.76 6.92 -6.75
C THR A 120 7.56 7.84 -6.55
N ARG A 121 7.42 8.39 -5.36
CA ARG A 121 6.53 9.52 -5.09
C ARG A 121 7.24 10.81 -5.51
N THR A 122 6.64 11.64 -6.37
CA THR A 122 7.35 12.81 -6.92
C THR A 122 7.39 14.01 -5.97
N ASP A 123 6.50 14.06 -4.98
CA ASP A 123 6.44 15.11 -3.97
C ASP A 123 7.56 14.99 -2.91
N THR A 124 7.91 13.76 -2.51
CA THR A 124 8.91 13.50 -1.47
C THR A 124 10.13 12.74 -1.97
N ASN A 125 10.16 12.36 -3.25
CA ASN A 125 11.19 11.50 -3.86
C ASN A 125 11.37 10.13 -3.16
N ALA A 126 10.32 9.66 -2.46
CA ALA A 126 10.39 8.38 -1.76
C ALA A 126 10.19 7.23 -2.76
N ARG A 127 11.11 6.26 -2.79
CA ARG A 127 10.88 4.99 -3.51
C ARG A 127 9.86 4.16 -2.74
N LEU A 128 8.77 3.79 -3.40
CA LEU A 128 7.67 3.05 -2.78
C LEU A 128 7.64 1.59 -3.22
N ALA A 129 7.98 1.31 -4.48
CA ALA A 129 7.96 -0.05 -5.01
C ALA A 129 9.04 -0.23 -6.09
N SER A 130 9.48 -1.47 -6.29
CA SER A 130 10.38 -1.87 -7.37
C SER A 130 10.00 -3.28 -7.81
N ALA A 131 10.00 -3.52 -9.12
CA ALA A 131 9.78 -4.82 -9.70
C ALA A 131 10.79 -5.06 -10.81
N THR A 132 11.31 -6.29 -10.90
CA THR A 132 12.29 -6.69 -11.91
C THR A 132 11.82 -7.98 -12.57
N THR A 133 11.96 -8.07 -13.89
CA THR A 133 11.66 -9.26 -14.67
C THR A 133 12.71 -9.51 -15.74
N LEU A 134 12.73 -10.74 -16.23
CA LEU A 134 13.51 -11.15 -17.40
C LEU A 134 12.56 -11.33 -18.58
N VAL A 135 12.88 -10.71 -19.70
CA VAL A 135 12.15 -10.86 -20.96
C VAL A 135 13.06 -11.52 -21.98
N LEU A 136 12.63 -12.66 -22.54
CA LEU A 136 13.32 -13.30 -23.65
C LEU A 136 13.06 -12.51 -24.93
N VAL A 137 14.13 -12.10 -25.61
CA VAL A 137 14.07 -11.34 -26.86
C VAL A 137 14.85 -12.04 -27.96
N THR A 138 14.37 -11.84 -29.18
CA THR A 138 15.05 -12.15 -30.43
C THR A 138 15.37 -10.86 -31.17
N GLN A 139 16.24 -10.93 -32.17
CA GLN A 139 16.43 -9.81 -33.09
C GLN A 139 15.17 -9.56 -33.92
N ALA A 140 14.91 -8.27 -34.17
CA ALA A 140 13.92 -7.87 -35.15
C ALA A 140 14.35 -8.38 -36.53
N VAL A 141 13.52 -9.21 -37.16
CA VAL A 141 13.72 -9.57 -38.57
C VAL A 141 13.43 -8.31 -39.39
N THR A 142 14.46 -7.59 -39.81
CA THR A 142 14.29 -6.53 -40.82
C THR A 142 13.78 -7.17 -42.11
N PRO A 143 12.66 -6.69 -42.71
CA PRO A 143 12.18 -7.18 -44.00
C PRO A 143 13.12 -6.85 -45.15
#